data_AF-A0A504KTZ1-F1
#
_entry.id   AF-A0A504KTZ1-F1
#
_cell.length_a   1.000
_cell.length_b   1.000
_cell.length_c   1.000
_cell.angle_alpha   90.00
_cell.angle_beta   90.00
_cell.angle_gamma   90.00
#
_symmetry.space_group_name_H-M   'P 1'
#
loop_
_entity.id
_entity.type
_entity.pdbx_description
1 polymer ?
#
loop_
_entity_poly.entity_id
_entity_poly.type
_entity_poly.pdbx_seq_one_letter_code
_entity_poly.pdbx_strand_id
1 'polypeptide(L)'
;MSLDNRPVYTGGCQCGAVRFRVEGALGDASVCHCRMCQKASGNFYLPLVSVRGATLDWTRGEPKRFRSSNAAWRGFCAECGTPLTFEAPDGTALAIAAFDDPTGIAPSIQWGIEAKLPYVDGIPNLPSEDTMADIASAPYLAELVSYQHPDHDTEQWPPEERP
;
A
#
# COMPACT_ATOMS: atom_id res chain seq x y z
N MET A 1 20.75 13.58 -1.56
CA MET A 1 20.44 13.95 -2.95
C MET A 1 21.19 13.00 -3.86
N SER A 2 20.50 12.19 -4.66
CA SER A 2 21.14 11.36 -5.68
C SER A 2 21.77 12.30 -6.72
N LEU A 3 23.00 11.99 -7.16
CA LEU A 3 23.81 12.80 -8.09
C LEU A 3 23.16 12.95 -9.48
N ASP A 4 22.03 12.28 -9.70
CA ASP A 4 21.38 12.07 -11.00
C ASP A 4 20.03 12.80 -11.10
N ASN A 5 19.60 13.51 -10.05
CA ASN A 5 18.31 14.21 -9.93
C ASN A 5 17.07 13.32 -10.17
N ARG A 6 17.19 12.00 -10.00
CA ARG A 6 16.07 11.06 -10.13
C ARG A 6 15.18 11.13 -8.89
N PRO A 7 13.85 11.10 -9.05
CA PRO A 7 12.95 11.06 -7.90
C PRO A 7 13.16 9.76 -7.11
N VAL A 8 12.97 9.86 -5.80
CA VAL A 8 13.12 8.77 -4.85
C VAL A 8 11.84 8.65 -4.04
N TYR A 9 11.35 7.44 -3.91
CA TYR A 9 10.17 7.12 -3.11
C TYR A 9 10.51 6.01 -2.13
N THR A 10 9.93 6.06 -0.93
CA THR A 10 10.09 5.03 0.10
C THR A 10 8.73 4.56 0.57
N GLY A 11 8.72 3.41 1.22
CA GLY A 11 7.49 2.83 1.76
C GLY A 11 7.75 1.49 2.42
N GLY A 12 6.67 0.84 2.83
CA GLY A 12 6.76 -0.45 3.48
C GLY A 12 5.41 -0.97 3.96
N CYS A 13 5.48 -2.03 4.75
CA CYS A 13 4.30 -2.58 5.40
C CYS A 13 3.96 -1.84 6.70
N GLN A 14 2.74 -2.03 7.19
CA GLN A 14 2.23 -1.38 8.39
C GLN A 14 3.09 -1.62 9.64
N CYS A 15 3.74 -2.78 9.77
CA CYS A 15 4.60 -3.09 10.92
C CYS A 15 6.09 -2.76 10.68
N GLY A 16 6.46 -2.26 9.50
CA GLY A 16 7.83 -1.91 9.15
C GLY A 16 8.81 -3.08 8.99
N ALA A 17 8.33 -4.34 9.00
CA ALA A 17 9.15 -5.53 8.76
C ALA A 17 9.66 -5.63 7.33
N VAL A 18 8.91 -5.06 6.39
CA VAL A 18 9.27 -4.93 5.00
C VAL A 18 9.30 -3.45 4.64
N ARG A 19 10.42 -2.97 4.13
CA ARG A 19 10.63 -1.59 3.65
C ARG A 19 11.23 -1.63 2.25
N PHE A 20 10.89 -0.66 1.44
CA PHE A 20 11.39 -0.54 0.08
C PHE A 20 11.79 0.90 -0.26
N ARG A 21 12.64 1.00 -1.28
CA ARG A 21 13.07 2.23 -1.92
C ARG A 21 12.92 2.08 -3.42
N VAL A 22 12.33 3.09 -4.06
CA VAL A 22 12.22 3.19 -5.51
C VAL A 22 13.05 4.37 -5.98
N GLU A 23 13.96 4.14 -6.92
CA GLU A 23 14.74 5.18 -7.58
C GLU A 23 14.39 5.27 -9.06
N GLY A 24 13.89 6.44 -9.49
CA GLY A 24 13.39 6.65 -10.85
C GLY A 24 11.91 7.03 -10.88
N ALA A 25 11.44 7.46 -12.05
CA ALA A 25 10.06 7.88 -12.22
C ALA A 25 9.10 6.68 -12.07
N LEU A 26 8.02 6.87 -11.32
CA LEU A 26 6.91 5.92 -11.28
C LEU A 26 6.16 5.93 -12.62
N GLY A 27 5.64 4.78 -13.01
CA GLY A 27 4.81 4.61 -14.21
C GLY A 27 3.33 4.88 -13.93
N ASP A 28 2.47 4.23 -14.71
CA ASP A 28 1.02 4.44 -14.62
C ASP A 28 0.45 3.97 -13.26
N ALA A 29 -0.35 4.84 -12.65
CA ALA A 29 -1.12 4.56 -11.44
C ALA A 29 -2.57 4.16 -11.81
N SER A 30 -3.08 3.11 -11.17
CA SER A 30 -4.40 2.55 -11.48
C SER A 30 -5.11 2.05 -10.23
N VAL A 31 -6.42 1.86 -10.35
CA VAL A 31 -7.23 1.12 -9.37
C VAL A 31 -7.79 -0.12 -10.02
N CYS A 32 -7.60 -1.29 -9.40
CA CYS A 32 -8.15 -2.54 -9.90
C CYS A 32 -9.28 -3.05 -9.00
N HIS A 33 -10.45 -3.28 -9.60
CA HIS A 33 -11.67 -3.75 -8.94
C HIS A 33 -11.87 -5.26 -9.04
N CYS A 34 -11.01 -5.99 -9.75
CA CYS A 34 -11.23 -7.42 -9.97
C CYS A 34 -11.29 -8.20 -8.66
N ARG A 35 -12.01 -9.33 -8.65
CA ARG A 35 -12.21 -10.14 -7.44
C ARG A 35 -10.90 -10.62 -6.81
N MET A 36 -9.85 -10.83 -7.60
CA MET A 36 -8.53 -11.22 -7.09
C MET A 36 -7.85 -10.07 -6.33
N CYS A 37 -7.95 -8.84 -6.84
CA CYS A 37 -7.43 -7.66 -6.16
C CYS A 37 -8.21 -7.38 -4.87
N GLN A 38 -9.54 -7.49 -4.89
CA GLN A 38 -10.37 -7.40 -3.69
C GLN A 38 -9.93 -8.41 -2.61
N LYS A 39 -9.70 -9.67 -3.00
CA LYS A 39 -9.28 -10.72 -2.07
C LYS A 39 -7.83 -10.58 -1.60
N ALA A 40 -6.93 -10.10 -2.46
CA ALA A 40 -5.53 -9.90 -2.10
C ALA A 40 -5.35 -8.76 -1.10
N SER A 41 -6.17 -7.72 -1.16
CA SER A 41 -6.10 -6.57 -0.24
C SER A 41 -7.13 -6.59 0.89
N GLY A 42 -8.15 -7.43 0.80
CA GLY A 42 -9.31 -7.38 1.70
C GLY A 42 -10.14 -6.09 1.55
N ASN A 43 -10.01 -5.37 0.43
CA ASN A 43 -10.62 -4.05 0.21
C ASN A 43 -11.53 -4.05 -1.05
N PHE A 44 -12.27 -2.97 -1.29
CA PHE A 44 -13.16 -2.80 -2.45
C PHE A 44 -12.39 -2.77 -3.77
N TYR A 45 -11.15 -2.31 -3.72
CA TYR A 45 -10.22 -2.26 -4.84
C TYR A 45 -8.77 -2.25 -4.34
N LEU A 46 -7.82 -2.43 -5.25
CA LEU A 46 -6.39 -2.31 -4.95
C LEU A 46 -5.77 -1.21 -5.83
N PRO A 47 -5.34 -0.08 -5.23
CA PRO A 47 -4.61 0.96 -5.96
C PRO A 47 -3.15 0.53 -6.15
N LEU A 48 -2.66 0.60 -7.39
CA LEU A 48 -1.34 0.11 -7.80
C LEU A 48 -0.64 1.14 -8.68
N VAL A 49 0.68 1.28 -8.51
CA VAL A 49 1.53 2.08 -9.39
C VAL A 49 2.66 1.23 -9.95
N SER A 50 2.88 1.31 -11.27
CA SER A 50 4.00 0.60 -11.90
C SER A 50 5.34 1.17 -11.48
N VAL A 51 6.31 0.30 -11.20
CA VAL A 51 7.72 0.67 -10.99
C VAL A 51 8.59 0.25 -12.18
N ARG A 52 7.98 -0.04 -13.34
CA ARG A 52 8.69 -0.43 -14.55
C ARG A 52 9.58 0.72 -15.02
N GLY A 53 10.88 0.45 -15.17
CA GLY A 53 11.87 1.46 -15.55
C GLY A 53 12.46 2.25 -14.38
N ALA A 54 12.01 1.98 -13.15
CA ALA A 54 12.67 2.39 -11.91
C ALA A 54 13.44 1.21 -11.29
N THR A 55 14.36 1.51 -10.39
CA THR A 55 15.00 0.51 -9.53
C THR A 55 14.15 0.35 -8.27
N LEU A 56 13.79 -0.88 -7.93
CA LEU A 56 13.12 -1.22 -6.67
C LEU A 56 14.07 -2.04 -5.80
N ASP A 57 14.42 -1.50 -4.64
CA ASP A 57 15.25 -2.16 -3.64
C ASP A 57 14.42 -2.42 -2.37
N TRP A 58 14.55 -3.63 -1.82
CA TRP A 58 14.02 -3.92 -0.48
C TRP A 58 15.07 -3.52 0.55
N THR A 59 14.82 -2.43 1.28
CA THR A 59 15.77 -1.88 2.26
C THR A 59 15.69 -2.58 3.60
N ARG A 60 14.61 -3.34 3.85
CA ARG A 60 14.43 -4.20 5.01
C ARG A 60 13.46 -5.32 4.69
N GLY A 61 13.81 -6.55 5.05
CA GLY A 61 12.97 -7.72 4.82
C GLY A 61 12.61 -7.92 3.35
N GLU A 62 11.79 -8.92 3.05
CA GLU A 62 11.24 -9.14 1.71
C GLU A 62 9.77 -9.55 1.79
N PRO A 63 8.95 -9.23 0.77
CA PRO A 63 7.57 -9.70 0.72
C PRO A 63 7.50 -11.22 0.56
N LYS A 64 6.58 -11.85 1.29
CA LYS A 64 6.13 -13.21 0.98
C LYS A 64 5.27 -13.16 -0.28
N ARG A 65 5.43 -14.14 -1.17
CA ARG A 65 4.74 -14.19 -2.46
C ARG A 65 3.68 -15.29 -2.52
N PHE A 66 2.53 -14.96 -3.11
CA PHE A 66 1.47 -15.91 -3.43
C PHE A 66 1.16 -15.87 -4.94
N ARG A 67 1.21 -17.02 -5.61
CA ARG A 67 0.88 -17.14 -7.04
C ARG A 67 -0.63 -17.09 -7.24
N SER A 68 -1.16 -15.88 -7.45
CA SER A 68 -2.60 -15.67 -7.57
C SER A 68 -3.19 -16.17 -8.90
N SER A 69 -2.40 -16.25 -9.97
CA SER A 69 -2.81 -16.87 -11.24
C SER A 69 -1.62 -17.50 -11.98
N ASN A 70 -1.88 -18.07 -13.15
CA ASN A 70 -0.83 -18.53 -14.05
C ASN A 70 0.15 -17.40 -14.46
N ALA A 71 -0.31 -16.14 -14.46
CA ALA A 71 0.46 -14.99 -14.90
C ALA A 71 0.97 -14.10 -13.76
N ALA A 72 0.33 -14.10 -12.58
CA ALA A 72 0.59 -13.07 -11.58
C ALA A 72 0.85 -13.58 -10.16
N TRP A 73 1.81 -12.93 -9.50
CA TRP A 73 2.11 -13.10 -8.07
C TRP A 73 1.68 -11.87 -7.26
N ARG A 74 1.42 -12.08 -5.97
CA ARG A 74 1.09 -11.05 -4.98
C ARG A 74 2.13 -11.08 -3.88
N GLY A 75 2.80 -9.96 -3.63
CA GLY A 75 3.70 -9.78 -2.50
C GLY A 75 2.97 -9.15 -1.33
N PHE A 76 3.20 -9.65 -0.12
CA PHE A 76 2.65 -9.11 1.11
C PHE A 76 3.62 -9.32 2.27
N CYS A 77 3.50 -8.51 3.32
CA CYS A 77 4.27 -8.73 4.53
C CYS A 77 3.81 -10.00 5.25
N ALA A 78 4.73 -10.92 5.55
CA ALA A 78 4.41 -12.14 6.29
C ALA A 78 3.97 -11.86 7.73
N GLU A 79 4.42 -10.76 8.32
CA GLU A 79 4.19 -10.41 9.73
C GLU A 79 2.85 -9.70 9.96
N CYS A 80 2.45 -8.77 9.09
CA CYS A 80 1.23 -7.97 9.27
C CYS A 80 0.21 -8.10 8.13
N GLY A 81 0.52 -8.85 7.06
CA GLY A 81 -0.40 -9.07 5.95
C GLY A 81 -0.56 -7.90 4.97
N THR A 82 0.11 -6.75 5.20
CA THR A 82 0.02 -5.59 4.29
C THR A 82 0.36 -6.01 2.85
N PRO A 83 -0.54 -5.77 1.88
CA PRO A 83 -0.25 -5.98 0.46
C PRO A 83 0.82 -5.01 -0.02
N LEU A 84 1.80 -5.50 -0.79
CA LEU A 84 2.94 -4.72 -1.24
C LEU A 84 3.07 -4.74 -2.77
N THR A 85 3.03 -5.91 -3.40
CA THR A 85 3.32 -6.04 -4.84
C THR A 85 2.22 -6.76 -5.61
N PHE A 86 2.04 -6.34 -6.86
CA PHE A 86 1.50 -7.15 -7.95
C PHE A 86 2.61 -7.36 -8.99
N GLU A 87 2.94 -8.62 -9.27
CA GLU A 87 4.04 -8.98 -10.14
C GLU A 87 3.47 -9.76 -11.34
N ALA A 88 3.73 -9.27 -12.55
CA ALA A 88 3.25 -9.83 -13.80
C ALA A 88 4.37 -9.82 -14.86
N PRO A 89 4.21 -10.48 -16.03
CA PRO A 89 5.29 -10.59 -17.03
C PRO A 89 5.75 -9.24 -17.61
N ASP A 90 4.89 -8.22 -17.55
CA ASP A 90 5.16 -6.86 -18.01
C ASP A 90 5.78 -5.96 -16.92
N GLY A 91 5.90 -6.44 -15.68
CA GLY A 91 6.63 -5.77 -14.61
C GLY A 91 5.99 -5.92 -13.23
N THR A 92 6.53 -5.14 -12.30
CA THR A 92 6.01 -5.04 -10.92
C THR A 92 5.27 -3.73 -10.74
N ALA A 93 4.17 -3.79 -10.01
CA ALA A 93 3.48 -2.63 -9.46
C ALA A 93 3.43 -2.72 -7.94
N LEU A 94 3.54 -1.58 -7.26
CA LEU A 94 3.45 -1.46 -5.81
C LEU A 94 2.08 -0.95 -5.39
N ALA A 95 1.60 -1.40 -4.24
CA ALA A 95 0.40 -0.85 -3.62
C ALA A 95 0.64 0.63 -3.27
N ILE A 96 -0.21 1.53 -3.78
CA ILE A 96 0.00 2.98 -3.64
C ILE A 96 0.01 3.40 -2.16
N ALA A 97 -0.90 2.85 -1.35
CA ALA A 97 -1.01 3.18 0.06
C ALA A 97 0.09 2.54 0.95
N ALA A 98 1.05 1.82 0.36
CA ALA A 98 2.24 1.31 1.04
C ALA A 98 3.45 2.26 0.91
N PHE A 99 3.34 3.35 0.14
CA PHE A 99 4.34 4.41 0.10
C PHE A 99 4.20 5.31 1.33
N ASP A 100 5.33 5.82 1.82
CA ASP A 100 5.36 6.76 2.96
C ASP A 100 4.61 8.07 2.64
N ASP A 101 4.72 8.55 1.40
CA ASP A 101 3.92 9.68 0.89
C ASP A 101 3.21 9.28 -0.42
N PRO A 102 1.93 8.87 -0.36
CA PRO A 102 1.16 8.49 -1.54
C PRO A 102 0.47 9.68 -2.23
N THR A 103 0.56 10.91 -1.71
CA THR A 103 -0.28 12.05 -2.14
C THR A 103 -0.08 12.43 -3.61
N GLY A 104 1.13 12.24 -4.14
CA GLY A 104 1.46 12.49 -5.54
C GLY A 104 1.15 11.34 -6.51
N ILE A 105 0.65 10.20 -6.02
CA ILE A 105 0.47 8.97 -6.81
C ILE A 105 -1.02 8.77 -7.13
N ALA A 106 -1.61 9.75 -7.82
CA ALA A 106 -3.03 9.72 -8.17
C ALA A 106 -3.30 8.70 -9.29
N PRO A 107 -4.21 7.72 -9.10
CA PRO A 107 -4.61 6.81 -10.16
C PRO A 107 -5.28 7.54 -11.33
N SER A 108 -4.90 7.17 -12.57
CA SER A 108 -5.45 7.76 -13.80
C SER A 108 -6.40 6.82 -14.56
N ILE A 109 -6.44 5.54 -14.18
CA ILE A 109 -7.27 4.52 -14.86
C ILE A 109 -7.84 3.49 -13.87
N GLN A 110 -9.01 2.95 -14.19
CA GLN A 110 -9.65 1.87 -13.44
C GLN A 110 -9.75 0.60 -14.29
N TRP A 111 -9.39 -0.54 -13.70
CA TRP A 111 -9.44 -1.86 -14.33
C TRP A 111 -10.41 -2.80 -13.60
N GLY A 112 -10.91 -3.82 -14.31
CA GLY A 112 -11.78 -4.85 -13.71
C GLY A 112 -13.13 -4.31 -13.24
N ILE A 113 -13.64 -3.26 -13.90
CA ILE A 113 -14.84 -2.52 -13.51
C ILE A 113 -16.10 -3.41 -13.50
N GLU A 114 -16.11 -4.50 -14.25
CA GLU A 114 -17.17 -5.51 -14.25
C GLU A 114 -17.36 -6.18 -12.88
N ALA A 115 -16.34 -6.15 -12.03
CA ALA A 115 -16.37 -6.65 -10.66
C ALA A 115 -16.43 -5.54 -9.59
N LYS A 116 -16.53 -4.27 -10.00
CA LYS A 116 -16.65 -3.13 -9.09
C LYS A 116 -17.89 -3.29 -8.21
N LEU A 117 -17.70 -3.15 -6.90
CA LEU A 117 -18.80 -3.27 -5.95
C LEU A 117 -19.76 -2.07 -6.12
N PRO A 118 -21.08 -2.31 -6.13
CA PRO A 118 -22.06 -1.31 -6.57
C PRO A 118 -22.12 -0.08 -5.66
N TYR A 119 -21.68 -0.19 -4.41
CA TYR A 119 -21.69 0.90 -3.43
C TYR A 119 -20.43 1.79 -3.47
N VAL A 120 -19.39 1.43 -4.24
CA VAL A 120 -18.11 2.17 -4.25
C VAL A 120 -18.30 3.62 -4.69
N ASP A 121 -19.14 3.87 -5.70
CA ASP A 121 -19.42 5.24 -6.18
C ASP A 121 -20.26 6.07 -5.21
N GLY A 122 -20.93 5.41 -4.26
CA GLY A 122 -21.75 6.07 -3.26
C GLY A 122 -20.97 6.55 -2.04
N ILE A 123 -19.75 6.06 -1.79
CA ILE A 123 -18.97 6.34 -0.58
C ILE A 123 -18.82 7.85 -0.31
N PRO A 124 -18.47 8.71 -1.29
CA PRO A 124 -18.33 10.14 -1.04
C PRO A 124 -19.61 10.85 -0.60
N ASN A 125 -20.78 10.23 -0.79
CA ASN A 125 -22.08 10.81 -0.43
C ASN A 125 -22.60 10.28 0.91
N LEU A 126 -21.88 9.37 1.58
CA LEU A 126 -22.24 8.90 2.90
C LEU A 126 -22.03 10.03 3.93
N PRO A 127 -22.80 10.07 5.03
CA PRO A 127 -22.46 10.89 6.18
C PRO A 127 -21.02 10.56 6.64
N SER A 128 -20.24 11.61 6.91
CA SER A 128 -18.86 11.48 7.39
C SER A 128 -18.68 12.22 8.70
N GLU A 129 -17.91 11.62 9.60
CA GLU A 129 -17.54 12.19 10.89
C GLU A 129 -16.07 11.86 11.17
N ASP A 130 -15.39 12.74 11.90
CA ASP A 130 -14.04 12.47 12.36
C ASP A 130 -14.03 11.37 13.42
N THR A 131 -12.92 10.65 13.55
CA THR A 131 -12.77 9.53 14.50
C THR A 131 -13.17 9.89 15.94
N MET A 132 -12.99 11.14 16.34
CA MET A 132 -13.27 11.60 17.71
C MET A 132 -14.71 12.09 17.92
N ALA A 133 -15.54 12.15 16.88
CA ALA A 133 -16.90 12.68 16.95
C ALA A 133 -17.82 11.87 17.88
N ASP A 134 -17.56 10.56 18.01
CA ASP A 134 -18.32 9.63 18.85
C ASP A 134 -17.49 9.08 20.04
N ILE A 135 -16.61 9.90 20.62
CA ILE A 135 -15.76 9.49 21.75
C ILE A 135 -16.58 9.01 22.97
N ALA A 136 -17.82 9.50 23.11
CA ALA A 136 -18.71 9.06 24.18
C ALA A 136 -19.09 7.58 24.04
N SER A 137 -19.28 7.08 22.81
CA SER A 137 -19.58 5.67 22.55
C SER A 137 -18.33 4.81 22.36
N ALA A 138 -17.19 5.43 22.04
CA ALA A 138 -15.89 4.78 21.85
C ALA A 138 -14.78 5.41 22.70
N PRO A 139 -14.87 5.36 24.04
CA PRO A 139 -13.93 6.05 24.93
C PRO A 139 -12.49 5.57 24.81
N TYR A 140 -12.27 4.33 24.36
CA TYR A 140 -10.93 3.76 24.14
C TYR A 140 -10.12 4.53 23.08
N LEU A 141 -10.77 5.28 22.19
CA LEU A 141 -10.08 6.12 21.19
C LEU A 141 -9.27 7.25 21.83
N ALA A 142 -9.65 7.69 23.04
CA ALA A 142 -8.93 8.73 23.78
C ALA A 142 -7.51 8.31 24.18
N GLU A 143 -7.30 7.01 24.39
CA GLU A 143 -6.04 6.44 24.87
C GLU A 143 -5.34 5.60 23.78
N LEU A 144 -5.83 5.68 22.53
CA LEU A 144 -5.32 4.87 21.44
C LEU A 144 -3.87 5.25 21.11
N VAL A 145 -3.00 4.25 21.17
CA VAL A 145 -1.61 4.35 20.72
C VAL A 145 -1.49 3.58 19.42
N SER A 146 -0.98 4.24 18.38
CA SER A 146 -0.67 3.58 17.11
C SER A 146 0.65 2.83 17.21
N TYR A 147 0.65 1.54 16.88
CA TYR A 147 1.86 0.73 16.70
C TYR A 147 2.26 0.57 15.23
N GLN A 148 1.63 1.34 14.34
CA GLN A 148 2.05 1.41 12.95
C GLN A 148 3.47 1.97 12.87
N HIS A 149 4.29 1.35 12.03
CA HIS A 149 5.61 1.86 11.69
C HIS A 149 5.44 3.24 11.02
N PRO A 150 6.23 4.26 11.41
CA PRO A 150 6.08 5.59 10.84
C PRO A 150 6.39 5.61 9.34
N ASP A 151 5.84 6.60 8.64
CA ASP A 151 6.02 6.82 7.20
C ASP A 151 7.42 7.39 6.86
N HIS A 152 8.47 6.70 7.29
CA HIS A 152 9.88 6.91 6.93
C HIS A 152 10.74 5.75 7.43
N ASP A 153 11.94 5.58 6.86
CA ASP A 153 12.89 4.58 7.36
C ASP A 153 13.37 4.90 8.77
N THR A 154 13.51 3.86 9.58
CA THR A 154 14.04 3.94 10.95
C THR A 154 15.40 3.26 11.03
N GLU A 155 16.32 3.78 11.84
CA GLU A 155 17.64 3.15 12.02
C GLU A 155 17.56 1.82 12.77
N GLN A 156 16.60 1.70 13.70
CA GLN A 156 16.40 0.51 14.52
C GLN A 156 15.09 -0.20 14.16
N TRP A 157 15.15 -1.53 14.06
CA TRP A 157 13.99 -2.40 13.90
C TRP A 157 14.32 -3.84 14.34
N PRO A 158 13.40 -4.56 15.02
CA PRO A 158 12.12 -4.06 15.53
C PRO A 158 12.33 -2.94 16.59
N PRO A 159 11.33 -2.07 16.82
CA PRO A 159 11.39 -1.11 17.91
C PRO A 159 11.68 -1.83 19.24
N GLU A 160 12.55 -1.26 20.09
CA GLU A 160 12.89 -1.85 21.40
C GLU A 160 11.64 -2.01 22.28
N GLU A 161 10.69 -1.09 22.16
CA GLU A 161 9.39 -1.14 22.82
C GLU A 161 8.30 -1.51 21.81
N ARG A 162 7.93 -2.78 21.79
CA ARG A 162 6.64 -3.26 21.26
C ARG A 162 5.90 -3.92 22.42
N PRO A 163 4.81 -3.32 22.94
CA PRO A 163 3.98 -4.01 23.93
C PRO A 163 3.31 -5.26 23.34
#